data_AF-A0A353M0X9-F1
#
_entry.id   AF-A0A353M0X9-F1
#
_cell.length_a   1.000
_cell.length_b   1.000
_cell.length_c   1.000
_cell.angle_alpha   90.00
_cell.angle_beta   90.00
_cell.angle_gamma   90.00
#
_symmetry.space_group_name_H-M   'P 1'
#
loop_
_entity.id
_entity.type
_entity.pdbx_description
1 polymer ?
#
loop_
_entity_poly.entity_id
_entity_poly.type
_entity_poly.pdbx_seq_one_letter_code
_entity_poly.pdbx_strand_id
1 'polypeptide(L)'
;MQTKITLLLLCVFLLVAASVPAQCARQKGDLDLQGMTSRELTWHMGNGINLGNTMEAYGHKSLGTGADPADYETLWGQPITTPEM
;
A
#
# COMPACT_ATOMS: atom_id res chain seq x y z
N MET A 1 40.75 -35.18 4.28
CA MET A 1 40.06 -34.44 5.37
C MET A 1 39.87 -32.97 5.00
N GLN A 2 40.90 -32.29 4.51
CA GLN A 2 40.80 -30.89 4.02
C GLN A 2 39.73 -30.67 2.95
N THR A 3 39.66 -31.50 1.90
CA THR A 3 38.69 -31.32 0.80
C THR A 3 37.22 -31.36 1.25
N LYS A 4 36.88 -32.19 2.25
CA LYS A 4 35.54 -32.25 2.82
C LYS A 4 35.21 -31.00 3.64
N ILE A 5 36.18 -30.47 4.37
CA ILE A 5 36.05 -29.23 5.15
C ILE A 5 35.91 -28.04 4.19
N THR A 6 36.70 -27.99 3.12
CA THR A 6 36.60 -26.94 2.10
C THR A 6 35.24 -26.96 1.41
N LEU A 7 34.71 -28.13 1.06
CA LEU A 7 33.40 -28.26 0.44
C LEU A 7 32.28 -27.82 1.40
N LEU A 8 32.36 -28.21 2.68
CA LEU A 8 31.40 -27.81 3.71
C LEU A 8 31.38 -26.29 3.91
N LEU A 9 32.56 -25.66 3.97
CA LEU A 9 32.68 -24.20 4.09
C LEU A 9 32.11 -23.48 2.87
N LEU A 10 32.32 -24.03 1.67
CA LEU A 10 31.77 -23.47 0.43
C LEU A 10 30.24 -23.57 0.39
N CYS A 11 29.66 -24.69 0.84
CA CYS A 11 28.22 -24.86 0.97
C CYS A 11 27.60 -23.89 1.99
N VAL A 12 28.25 -23.70 3.14
CA VAL A 12 27.79 -22.73 4.16
C VAL A 12 27.85 -21.30 3.62
N PHE A 13 28.91 -20.94 2.90
CA PHE A 13 29.04 -19.63 2.27
C PHE A 13 27.94 -19.38 1.22
N LEU A 14 27.62 -20.39 0.39
CA LEU A 14 26.54 -20.31 -0.59
C LEU A 14 25.15 -20.19 0.06
N LEU A 15 24.91 -20.89 1.18
CA LEU A 15 23.65 -20.79 1.94
C LEU A 15 23.46 -19.40 2.56
N VAL A 16 24.53 -18.80 3.10
CA VAL A 16 24.48 -17.44 3.66
C VAL A 16 24.26 -16.41 2.55
N ALA A 17 24.97 -16.51 1.42
CA ALA A 17 24.82 -15.60 0.28
C ALA A 17 23.40 -15.62 -0.33
N ALA A 18 22.75 -16.79 -0.36
CA ALA A 18 21.37 -16.92 -0.85
C ALA A 18 20.32 -16.30 0.08
N SER A 19 20.65 -16.04 1.36
CA SER A 19 19.73 -15.46 2.34
C SER A 19 19.68 -13.92 2.33
N VAL A 20 20.76 -13.26 1.88
CA VAL A 20 20.88 -11.79 1.84
C VAL A 20 19.81 -11.08 0.99
N PRO A 21 19.43 -11.54 -0.21
CA PRO A 21 18.42 -10.83 -1.01
C PRO A 21 17.01 -10.85 -0.39
N ALA A 22 16.72 -11.75 0.56
CA ALA A 22 15.42 -11.83 1.24
C ALA A 22 15.25 -10.79 2.37
N GLN A 23 16.34 -10.22 2.88
CA GLN A 23 16.30 -9.22 3.97
C GLN A 23 16.21 -7.77 3.49
N CYS A 24 16.25 -7.52 2.17
CA CYS A 24 15.95 -6.18 1.63
C CYS A 24 14.44 -5.83 1.65
N ALA A 25 13.57 -6.80 1.94
CA ALA A 25 12.19 -6.50 2.26
C ALA A 25 12.13 -5.93 3.68
N ARG A 26 11.94 -4.62 3.82
CA ARG A 26 11.70 -3.97 5.11
C ARG A 26 10.47 -4.62 5.76
N GLN A 27 10.68 -5.33 6.86
CA GLN A 27 9.59 -5.77 7.73
C GLN A 27 8.78 -4.54 8.14
N LYS A 28 7.51 -4.50 7.76
CA LYS A 28 6.55 -3.51 8.26
C LYS A 28 6.28 -3.90 9.72
N GLY A 29 7.13 -3.42 10.63
CA GLY A 29 6.86 -3.49 12.05
C GLY A 29 5.50 -2.84 12.33
N ASP A 30 4.78 -3.38 13.31
CA ASP A 30 3.48 -2.87 13.70
C ASP A 30 3.64 -1.38 14.08
N LEU A 31 3.05 -0.49 13.28
CA LEU A 31 3.18 0.95 13.51
C LEU A 31 2.20 1.33 14.61
N ASP A 32 2.69 1.96 15.69
CA ASP A 32 1.80 2.60 16.67
C ASP A 32 1.23 3.90 16.07
N LEU A 33 0.19 3.76 15.25
CA LEU A 33 -0.45 4.88 14.56
C LEU A 33 -1.03 5.91 15.54
N GLN A 34 -1.40 5.50 16.75
CA GLN A 34 -2.03 6.38 17.74
C GLN A 34 -1.02 7.20 18.54
N GLY A 35 0.20 6.69 18.72
CA GLY A 35 1.29 7.40 19.37
C GLY A 35 2.03 8.41 18.50
N MET A 36 1.82 8.41 17.17
CA MET A 36 2.56 9.26 16.24
C MET A 36 2.08 10.70 16.22
N THR A 37 3.03 11.63 16.08
CA THR A 37 2.74 12.99 15.65
C THR A 37 2.31 13.01 14.17
N SER A 38 1.60 14.07 13.74
CA SER A 38 1.22 14.23 12.33
C SER A 38 2.42 14.18 11.38
N ARG A 39 3.56 14.74 11.81
CA ARG A 39 4.80 14.75 11.03
C ARG A 39 5.35 13.33 10.85
N GLU A 40 5.42 12.53 11.90
CA GLU A 40 5.85 11.12 11.81
C GLU A 40 4.92 10.30 10.92
N LEU A 41 3.60 10.49 11.05
CA LEU A 41 2.62 9.81 10.21
C LEU A 41 2.84 10.11 8.72
N THR A 42 3.09 11.38 8.34
CA THR A 42 3.29 11.75 6.93
C THR A 42 4.49 11.05 6.27
N TRP A 43 5.54 10.71 7.03
CA TRP A 43 6.66 9.92 6.51
C TRP A 43 6.26 8.50 6.10
N HIS A 44 5.18 7.97 6.67
CA HIS A 44 4.68 6.63 6.41
C HIS A 44 3.56 6.56 5.36
N MET A 45 2.96 7.70 4.97
CA MET A 45 1.82 7.75 4.06
C MET A 45 2.17 7.38 2.60
N GLY A 46 3.42 7.52 2.18
CA GLY A 46 3.83 7.25 0.80
C GLY A 46 3.27 8.27 -0.21
N ASN A 47 2.98 7.81 -1.43
CA ASN A 47 2.40 8.67 -2.48
C ASN A 47 0.87 8.62 -2.40
N GLY A 48 0.23 9.78 -2.29
CA GLY A 48 -1.22 9.91 -2.34
C GLY A 48 -1.76 10.00 -3.76
N ILE A 49 -3.00 9.53 -3.94
CA ILE A 49 -3.83 9.76 -5.12
C ILE A 49 -5.23 10.22 -4.67
N ASN A 50 -5.89 11.04 -5.47
CA ASN A 50 -7.29 11.41 -5.25
C ASN A 50 -8.19 10.63 -6.19
N LEU A 51 -9.32 10.15 -5.68
CA LEU A 51 -10.41 9.59 -6.47
C LEU A 51 -11.32 10.73 -6.95
N GLY A 52 -10.84 11.47 -7.95
CA GLY A 52 -11.49 12.69 -8.43
C GLY A 52 -12.78 12.43 -9.21
N ASN A 53 -13.61 13.46 -9.28
CA ASN A 53 -14.92 13.50 -9.92
C ASN A 53 -15.89 12.38 -9.48
N THR A 54 -15.77 11.93 -8.23
CA THR A 54 -16.51 10.79 -7.69
C THR A 54 -17.43 11.26 -6.57
N MET A 55 -16.93 11.39 -5.34
CA MET A 55 -17.76 11.77 -4.18
C MET A 55 -17.93 13.29 -4.01
N GLU A 56 -17.16 14.09 -4.74
CA GLU A 56 -17.35 15.55 -4.82
C GLU A 56 -18.35 15.98 -5.91
N ALA A 57 -18.80 15.04 -6.75
CA ALA A 57 -19.74 15.34 -7.82
C ALA A 57 -21.07 15.84 -7.23
N TYR A 58 -21.57 16.96 -7.75
CA TYR A 58 -22.80 17.58 -7.28
C TYR A 58 -23.83 17.73 -8.41
N GLY A 59 -25.10 17.54 -8.05
CA GLY A 59 -26.21 17.49 -9.00
C GLY A 59 -27.35 18.44 -8.68
N HIS A 60 -27.11 19.64 -8.14
CA HIS A 60 -28.16 20.53 -7.62
C HIS A 60 -29.32 20.84 -8.61
N LYS A 61 -29.12 20.60 -9.91
CA LYS A 61 -30.14 20.77 -10.96
C LYS A 61 -31.00 19.54 -11.21
N SER A 62 -30.50 18.34 -10.90
CA SER A 62 -31.08 17.05 -11.29
C SER A 62 -31.28 16.07 -10.13
N LEU A 63 -30.52 16.23 -9.04
CA LEU A 63 -30.53 15.38 -7.85
C LEU A 63 -30.80 16.24 -6.61
N GLY A 64 -31.79 15.82 -5.82
CA GLY A 64 -32.12 16.43 -4.51
C GLY A 64 -31.49 15.65 -3.35
N THR A 65 -31.60 16.16 -2.13
CA THR A 65 -30.91 15.62 -0.94
C THR A 65 -31.32 14.20 -0.50
N GLY A 66 -32.31 13.59 -1.17
CA GLY A 66 -32.74 12.21 -0.94
C GLY A 66 -32.43 11.25 -2.09
N ALA A 67 -31.68 11.69 -3.12
CA ALA A 67 -31.25 10.81 -4.20
C ALA A 67 -30.25 9.75 -3.70
N ASP A 68 -30.11 8.66 -4.46
CA ASP A 68 -29.16 7.61 -4.13
C ASP A 68 -27.72 8.16 -4.21
N PRO A 69 -26.85 7.93 -3.21
CA PRO A 69 -25.45 8.31 -3.30
C PRO A 69 -24.74 7.84 -4.59
N ALA A 70 -25.12 6.68 -5.12
CA ALA A 70 -24.57 6.15 -6.38
C ALA A 70 -24.89 7.05 -7.59
N ASP A 71 -26.02 7.76 -7.58
CA ASP A 71 -26.39 8.72 -8.63
C ASP A 71 -25.45 9.93 -8.62
N TYR A 72 -24.98 10.35 -7.44
CA TYR A 72 -23.98 11.41 -7.32
C TYR A 72 -22.59 10.92 -7.75
N GLU A 73 -22.19 9.77 -7.24
CA GLU A 73 -20.89 9.14 -7.50
C GLU A 73 -20.58 9.03 -9.01
N THR A 74 -21.60 8.70 -9.79
CA THR A 74 -21.49 8.50 -11.25
C THR A 74 -21.83 9.73 -12.09
N LEU A 75 -22.32 10.81 -11.47
CA LEU A 75 -22.89 11.96 -12.17
C LEU A 75 -21.89 12.65 -13.11
N TRP A 76 -20.62 12.67 -12.74
CA TRP A 76 -19.54 13.25 -13.56
C TRP A 76 -18.79 12.20 -14.40
N GLY A 77 -19.40 11.02 -14.58
CA GLY A 77 -18.95 9.98 -15.51
C GLY A 77 -17.95 8.98 -14.92
N GLN A 78 -17.67 9.04 -13.62
CA GLN A 78 -16.91 7.98 -12.95
C GLN A 78 -17.79 6.75 -12.72
N PRO A 79 -17.20 5.54 -12.67
CA PRO A 79 -17.92 4.33 -12.27
C PRO A 79 -18.17 4.33 -10.75
N ILE A 80 -18.96 3.36 -10.29
CA ILE A 80 -19.05 3.05 -8.86
C ILE A 80 -17.69 2.56 -8.36
N THR A 81 -17.24 3.14 -7.26
CA THR A 81 -15.99 2.80 -6.59
C THR A 81 -16.03 1.36 -6.11
N THR A 82 -14.95 0.62 -6.37
CA THR A 82 -14.77 -0.76 -5.92
C THR A 82 -13.45 -0.88 -5.14
N PRO A 83 -13.29 -1.88 -4.26
CA PRO A 83 -12.02 -2.09 -3.56
C PRO A 83 -10.80 -2.33 -4.47
N GLU A 84 -11.03 -2.73 -5.71
CA GLU A 84 -9.99 -3.01 -6.70
C GLU A 84 -9.50 -1.77 -7.47
N MET A 85 -10.23 -0.64 -7.40
CA MET A 85 -9.82 0.66 -7.95
C MET A 85 -8.89 1.40 -6.98
#